data_AF-A0A524HJL4-F1
#
_entry.id   AF-A0A524HJL4-F1
#
_cell.length_a   1.000
_cell.length_b   1.000
_cell.length_c   1.000
_cell.angle_alpha   90.00
_cell.angle_beta   90.00
_cell.angle_gamma   90.00
#
_symmetry.space_group_name_H-M   'P 1'
#
loop_
_entity.id
_entity.type
_entity.pdbx_description
1 polymer ?
#
loop_
_entity_poly.entity_id
_entity_poly.type
_entity_poly.pdbx_seq_one_letter_code
_entity_poly.pdbx_strand_id
1 'polypeptide(L)' 'MRQNSPLIKGIRAGMPIALGYFPIAIAFGALAVQAHMSWWEAVLMSVIVFAGASQFVGVSMMLAG' A
#
# COMPACT_ATOMS: atom_id res chain seq x y z
N MET A 1 -37.03 6.79 10.93
CA MET A 1 -35.56 6.89 11.09
C MET A 1 -34.92 6.41 9.78
N ARG A 2 -34.17 7.25 9.07
CA ARG A 2 -33.58 6.90 7.75
C ARG A 2 -32.60 5.73 7.92
N GLN A 3 -32.90 4.59 7.28
CA GLN A 3 -31.98 3.46 7.18
C GLN A 3 -30.79 3.88 6.30
N ASN A 4 -29.71 4.35 6.93
CA ASN A 4 -28.45 4.55 6.22
C ASN A 4 -27.94 3.18 5.76
N SER A 5 -27.77 3.00 4.44
CA SER A 5 -27.27 1.76 3.84
C SER A 5 -26.00 1.26 4.56
N PRO A 6 -25.93 0.00 4.99
CA PRO A 6 -24.75 -0.58 5.66
C PRO A 6 -23.45 -0.38 4.88
N LEU A 7 -23.53 -0.39 3.55
CA LEU A 7 -22.39 -0.15 2.66
C LEU A 7 -21.81 1.26 2.84
N ILE A 8 -22.67 2.28 2.91
CA ILE A 8 -22.25 3.68 3.08
C ILE A 8 -21.60 3.88 4.45
N LYS A 9 -22.11 3.21 5.49
CA LYS A 9 -21.47 3.23 6.82
C LYS A 9 -20.09 2.60 6.78
N GLY A 10 -19.94 1.45 6.12
CA GLY A 10 -18.66 0.76 5.95
C GLY A 10 -17.63 1.62 5.22
N ILE A 11 -18.02 2.23 4.08
CA ILE A 11 -17.15 3.13 3.32
C ILE A 11 -16.72 4.33 4.18
N ARG A 12 -17.65 4.95 4.91
CA ARG A 12 -17.34 6.11 5.75
C ARG A 12 -16.41 5.75 6.91
N ALA A 13 -16.52 4.55 7.47
CA ALA A 13 -15.63 4.05 8.51
C ALA A 13 -14.26 3.61 7.97
N GLY A 14 -14.21 3.07 6.75
CA GLY A 14 -12.97 2.61 6.10
C GLY A 14 -12.15 3.71 5.45
N MET A 15 -12.77 4.82 5.02
CA MET A 15 -12.09 5.90 4.33
C MET A 15 -10.92 6.53 5.13
N PRO A 16 -11.05 6.80 6.44
CA PRO A 16 -9.92 7.25 7.26
C PRO A 16 -8.76 6.24 7.31
N ILE A 17 -9.07 4.94 7.31
CA ILE A 17 -8.08 3.86 7.33
C ILE A 17 -7.32 3.83 6.00
N ALA A 18 -8.05 3.93 4.88
CA ALA A 18 -7.45 3.98 3.55
C ALA A 18 -6.56 5.21 3.36
N LEU A 19 -6.97 6.37 3.86
CA LEU A 19 -6.14 7.58 3.86
C LEU A 19 -4.87 7.40 4.71
N GLY A 20 -4.96 6.66 5.82
CA GLY A 20 -3.81 6.28 6.64
C GLY A 20 -2.75 5.44 5.91
N TYR A 21 -3.11 4.78 4.81
CA TYR A 21 -2.16 4.02 3.98
C TYR A 21 -1.37 4.89 2.99
N PHE A 22 -1.79 6.14 2.76
CA PHE A 22 -1.15 7.03 1.80
C PHE A 22 0.35 7.28 2.10
N PRO A 23 0.75 7.60 3.36
CA PRO A 23 2.15 7.75 3.70
C PRO A 23 2.96 6.45 3.53
N ILE A 24 2.35 5.30 3.79
CA ILE A 24 2.98 3.98 3.63
C ILE A 24 3.28 3.74 2.14
N ALA A 25 2.34 4.06 1.26
CA ALA A 25 2.54 3.93 -0.19
C ALA A 25 3.68 4.84 -0.70
N ILE A 26 3.78 6.07 -0.19
CA ILE A 26 4.88 6.99 -0.52
C ILE A 26 6.23 6.41 -0.06
N ALA A 27 6.30 5.91 1.18
CA ALA A 27 7.52 5.32 1.73
C ALA A 27 8.00 4.12 0.90
N PHE A 28 7.08 3.23 0.50
CA PHE A 28 7.39 2.12 -0.40
C PHE A 28 7.87 2.61 -1.77
N GLY A 29 7.19 3.60 -2.37
CA GLY A 29 7.59 4.18 -3.65
C GLY A 29 9.00 4.77 -3.64
N ALA A 30 9.37 5.46 -2.56
CA ALA A 30 10.72 6.00 -2.38
C ALA A 30 11.79 4.90 -2.30
N LEU A 31 11.48 3.75 -1.68
CA LEU A 31 12.38 2.60 -1.64
C LEU A 31 12.46 1.90 -3.00
N ALA A 32 11.35 1.74 -3.70
CA ALA A 32 11.32 1.14 -5.04
C ALA A 32 12.16 1.94 -6.05
N VAL A 33 12.09 3.28 -5.99
CA VAL A 33 12.95 4.16 -6.80
C VAL A 33 14.42 3.98 -6.47
N GLN A 34 14.78 3.89 -5.18
CA GLN A 34 16.16 3.62 -4.76
C GLN A 34 16.65 2.26 -5.24
N ALA A 35 15.77 1.25 -5.26
CA ALA A 35 16.07 -0.08 -5.75
C ALA A 35 16.10 -0.19 -7.28
N HIS A 36 16.02 0.95 -8.00
CA HIS A 36 15.97 1.02 -9.45
C HIS A 36 14.83 0.20 -10.08
N MET A 37 13.74 -0.04 -9.33
CA MET A 37 12.56 -0.73 -9.86
C MET A 37 11.83 0.15 -10.86
N SER A 38 11.38 -0.46 -11.95
CA SER A 38 10.42 0.14 -12.86
C SER A 38 9.04 0.27 -12.19
N TRP A 39 8.21 1.17 -12.72
CA TRP A 39 6.88 1.45 -12.17
C TRP A 39 5.97 0.21 -12.15
N TRP A 40 6.10 -0.69 -13.12
CA TRP A 40 5.29 -1.90 -13.18
C TRP A 40 5.76 -2.95 -12.17
N GLU A 41 7.07 -3.05 -11.89
CA GLU A 41 7.61 -3.94 -10.85
C GLU A 41 7.11 -3.52 -9.47
N ALA A 42 7.10 -2.21 -9.21
CA ALA A 42 6.59 -1.67 -7.95
C ALA A 42 5.08 -1.98 -7.77
N VAL A 43 4.29 -1.83 -8.84
CA VAL A 43 2.86 -2.17 -8.82
C VAL A 43 2.64 -3.66 -8.66
N LEU A 44 3.36 -4.51 -9.39
CA LEU A 44 3.27 -5.97 -9.26
C LEU A 44 3.64 -6.41 -7.84
N MET A 45 4.67 -5.82 -7.25
CA MET A 45 5.03 -6.06 -5.86
C MET A 45 3.85 -5.76 -4.92
N SER A 46 3.13 -4.65 -5.12
CA SER A 46 1.92 -4.29 -4.35
C SER A 46 0.71 -5.18 -4.59
N VAL A 47 0.57 -5.76 -5.78
CA VAL A 47 -0.54 -6.67 -6.10
C VAL A 47 -0.28 -8.08 -5.58
N ILE A 48 0.97 -8.56 -5.70
CA ILE A 48 1.34 -9.94 -5.38
C ILE A 48 1.62 -10.11 -3.89
N VAL A 49 2.27 -9.12 -3.26
CA VAL A 49 2.69 -9.23 -1.86
C VAL A 49 1.63 -8.61 -0.96
N PHE A 50 0.71 -9.45 -0.50
CA PHE A 50 -0.41 -9.06 0.35
C PHE A 50 0.01 -8.70 1.78
N ALA A 51 1.13 -9.23 2.26
CA ALA A 51 1.70 -8.92 3.57
C ALA A 51 2.55 -7.64 3.48
N GLY A 52 1.93 -6.46 3.65
CA GLY A 52 2.58 -5.16 3.42
C GLY A 52 3.99 -5.00 4.00
N ALA A 53 4.25 -5.47 5.23
CA ALA A 53 5.59 -5.39 5.84
C ALA A 53 6.68 -6.14 5.04
N SER A 54 6.32 -7.24 4.38
CA SER A 54 7.28 -8.03 3.58
C SER A 54 7.71 -7.32 2.29
N GLN A 55 6.93 -6.36 1.79
CA GLN A 55 7.33 -5.54 0.63
C GLN A 55 8.54 -4.67 0.95
N PHE A 56 8.53 -4.05 2.14
CA PHE A 56 9.63 -3.23 2.62
C PHE A 56 10.88 -4.07 2.84
N VAL A 57 10.75 -5.23 3.48
CA VAL A 57 11.88 -6.16 3.68
C VAL A 57 12.45 -6.63 2.33
N GLY A 58 11.58 -7.02 1.39
CA GLY A 58 12.01 -7.47 0.07
C GLY A 58 12.82 -6.42 -0.68
N VAL A 59 12.32 -5.18 -0.74
CA VAL A 59 13.04 -4.07 -1.39
C VAL A 59 14.32 -3.72 -0.64
N SER A 60 14.33 -3.74 0.70
CA SER A 60 15.56 -3.54 1.49
C SER A 60 16.61 -4.62 1.22
N MET A 61 16.20 -5.88 0.99
CA MET A 61 17.12 -6.95 0.61
C MET A 61 17.67 -6.76 -0.80
N MET A 62 16.85 -6.30 -1.75
CA MET A 62 17.32 -5.94 -3.09
C MET A 62 18.35 -4.81 -3.06
N LEU A 63 18.16 -3.84 -2.16
CA LEU A 63 19.11 -2.73 -1.93
C LEU A 63 20.40 -3.16 -1.22
N ALA A 64 20.34 -4.22 -0.41
CA ALA A 64 21.47 -4.73 0.36
C ALA A 64 22.32 -5.74 -0.41
N GLY A 65 21.85 -6.20 -1.57
CA GLY A 65 22.52 -7.14 -2.46
C GLY A 65 23.72 -6.55 -3.19
#